data_AF-A0A645I9Z3-F1
#
_entry.id   AF-A0A645I9Z3-F1
#
_cell.length_a   1.000
_cell.length_b   1.000
_cell.length_c   1.000
_cell.angle_alpha   90.00
_cell.angle_beta   90.00
_cell.angle_gamma   90.00
#
_symmetry.space_group_name_H-M   'P 1'
#
loop_
_entity.id
_entity.type
_entity.pdbx_description
1 polymer ?
#
loop_
_entity_poly.entity_id
_entity_poly.type
_entity_poly.pdbx_seq_one_letter_code
_entity_poly.pdbx_strand_id
1 'polypeptide(L)'
;MDMDAIGPLVQAVGGITLTLPADIDGVGKEGETVTLNPDTAYTYVRKRKGVQGGSDLARTARQQVFFKALAQRIKELGVSSVPAVWNAMSGRVTTNLTLSQMAALAGVLSKLDTNAIGTYTVPGKGKTIDGTSFYIADGGGTEELVRTLFGQ
;
A
#
# COMPACT_ATOMS: atom_id res chain seq x y z
N MET A 1 -9.22 -1.85 -7.10
CA MET A 1 -9.64 -0.90 -6.06
C MET A 1 -9.44 0.48 -6.64
N ASP A 2 -10.49 1.29 -6.71
CA ASP A 2 -10.34 2.69 -7.09
C ASP A 2 -9.79 3.49 -5.89
N MET A 3 -9.16 4.64 -6.15
CA MET A 3 -8.62 5.53 -5.11
C MET A 3 -9.71 5.99 -4.12
N ASP A 4 -10.96 6.01 -4.56
CA ASP A 4 -12.13 6.34 -3.74
C ASP A 4 -12.40 5.31 -2.63
N ALA A 5 -11.80 4.13 -2.70
CA ALA A 5 -11.88 3.13 -1.64
C ALA A 5 -10.94 3.40 -0.46
N ILE A 6 -9.91 4.24 -0.64
CA ILE A 6 -8.89 4.50 0.40
C ILE A 6 -9.52 5.17 1.62
N GLY A 7 -10.34 6.20 1.41
CA GLY A 7 -11.00 6.92 2.50
C GLY A 7 -11.86 6.01 3.38
N PRO A 8 -12.85 5.29 2.82
CA PRO A 8 -13.66 4.32 3.55
C PRO A 8 -12.85 3.23 4.26
N LEU A 9 -11.77 2.74 3.62
CA LEU A 9 -10.91 1.74 4.21
C LEU A 9 -10.18 2.27 5.46
N VAL A 10 -9.61 3.47 5.37
CA VAL A 10 -8.94 4.15 6.49
C VAL A 10 -9.94 4.45 7.61
N GLN A 11 -11.16 4.87 7.26
CA GLN A 11 -12.24 5.08 8.23
C GLN A 11 -12.60 3.78 8.96
N ALA A 12 -12.71 2.66 8.24
CA ALA A 12 -13.09 1.36 8.82
C ALA A 12 -12.07 0.84 9.83
N VAL A 13 -10.79 1.18 9.66
CA VAL A 13 -9.71 0.81 10.61
C VAL A 13 -9.44 1.91 11.66
N GLY A 14 -10.23 2.99 11.65
CA GLY A 14 -10.11 4.09 12.62
C GLY A 14 -8.84 4.93 12.45
N GLY A 15 -8.33 5.06 11.23
CA GLY A 15 -7.09 5.77 10.92
C GLY A 15 -5.86 4.87 10.83
N ILE A 16 -4.81 5.35 10.17
CA ILE A 16 -3.56 4.62 9.94
C ILE A 16 -2.38 5.47 10.39
N THR A 17 -1.56 4.95 11.29
CA THR A 17 -0.35 5.65 11.74
C THR A 17 0.86 5.22 10.92
N LEU A 18 1.61 6.18 10.38
CA LEU A 18 2.86 5.91 9.69
C LEU A 18 3.86 7.06 9.81
N THR A 19 5.13 6.76 9.61
CA THR A 19 6.20 7.77 9.52
C THR A 19 6.35 8.24 8.08
N LEU A 20 6.36 9.56 7.89
CA LEU A 20 6.42 10.16 6.56
C LEU A 20 7.84 10.04 5.98
N PRO A 21 8.00 9.48 4.77
CA PRO A 21 9.32 9.30 4.14
C PRO A 21 9.82 10.56 3.39
N ALA A 22 9.04 11.63 3.41
CA ALA A 22 9.34 12.94 2.81
C ALA A 22 8.29 13.95 3.28
N ASP A 23 8.57 15.24 3.03
CA ASP A 23 7.58 16.31 3.19
C ASP A 23 6.39 16.11 2.24
N ILE A 24 5.18 16.21 2.78
CA ILE A 24 3.92 16.05 2.04
C ILE A 24 2.99 17.16 2.49
N ASP A 25 2.89 18.25 1.70
CA ASP A 25 1.99 19.36 2.07
C ASP A 25 0.55 18.86 2.22
N GLY A 26 -0.12 19.32 3.28
CA GLY A 26 -1.44 18.86 3.68
C GLY A 26 -1.44 17.61 4.55
N VAL A 27 -0.27 17.00 4.80
CA VAL A 27 -0.13 15.81 5.65
C VAL A 27 0.90 16.01 6.76
N GLY A 28 2.13 16.44 6.44
CA GLY A 28 3.19 16.63 7.44
C GLY A 28 4.59 16.67 6.83
N LYS A 29 5.62 16.60 7.69
CA LYS A 29 7.03 16.66 7.30
C LYS A 29 7.74 15.30 7.35
N GLU A 30 8.87 15.17 6.65
CA GLU A 30 9.72 13.99 6.68
C GLU A 30 10.12 13.59 8.12
N GLY A 31 10.05 12.30 8.42
CA GLY A 31 10.36 11.73 9.74
C GLY A 31 9.25 11.90 10.78
N GLU A 32 8.22 12.70 10.51
CA GLU A 32 7.08 12.86 11.41
C GLU A 32 6.21 11.59 11.39
N THR A 33 5.78 11.14 12.56
CA THR A 33 4.79 10.07 12.68
C THR A 33 3.41 10.69 12.79
N VAL A 34 2.57 10.45 11.78
CA VAL A 34 1.23 11.03 11.66
C VAL A 34 0.17 9.94 11.60
N THR A 35 -1.01 10.25 12.12
CA THR A 35 -2.21 9.41 11.94
C THR A 35 -2.99 9.93 10.75
N LEU A 36 -3.01 9.17 9.68
CA LEU A 36 -3.79 9.45 8.48
C LEU A 36 -5.27 9.16 8.73
N ASN A 37 -6.11 10.17 8.49
CA ASN A 37 -7.55 10.06 8.40
C ASN A 37 -7.95 9.84 6.92
N PRO A 38 -9.23 9.65 6.59
CA PRO A 38 -9.66 9.40 5.21
C PRO A 38 -9.13 10.41 4.18
N ASP A 39 -9.16 11.71 4.49
CA ASP A 39 -8.75 12.79 3.59
C ASP A 39 -7.22 12.88 3.44
N THR A 40 -6.50 12.78 4.56
CA THR A 40 -5.02 12.83 4.53
C THR A 40 -4.43 11.56 3.96
N ALA A 41 -5.09 10.40 4.13
CA ALA A 41 -4.70 9.15 3.49
C ALA A 41 -4.83 9.21 1.96
N TYR A 42 -5.94 9.74 1.46
CA TYR A 42 -6.12 9.96 0.03
C TYR A 42 -5.03 10.90 -0.53
N THR A 43 -4.79 12.00 0.18
CA THR A 43 -3.75 12.97 -0.19
C THR A 43 -2.37 12.31 -0.20
N TYR A 44 -2.02 11.54 0.82
CA TYR A 44 -0.75 10.83 0.93
C TYR A 44 -0.51 9.89 -0.25
N VAL A 45 -1.50 9.07 -0.60
CA VAL A 45 -1.37 8.06 -1.67
C VAL A 45 -1.38 8.68 -3.07
N ARG A 46 -2.16 9.76 -3.27
CA ARG A 46 -2.32 10.40 -4.59
C ARG A 46 -1.18 11.37 -4.92
N LYS A 47 -0.55 12.00 -3.92
CA LYS A 47 0.38 13.11 -4.18
C LYS A 47 1.59 12.64 -4.98
N ARG A 48 1.82 13.33 -6.11
CA ARG A 48 2.89 13.04 -7.08
C ARG A 48 3.91 14.17 -7.15
N LYS A 49 3.46 15.39 -7.47
CA LYS A 49 4.35 16.55 -7.64
C LYS A 49 4.93 17.01 -6.29
N GLY A 50 6.21 17.38 -6.30
CA GLY A 50 6.89 17.96 -5.14
C GLY A 50 7.42 16.96 -4.10
N VAL A 51 7.14 15.67 -4.24
CA VAL A 51 7.53 14.65 -3.25
C VAL A 51 8.47 13.62 -3.88
N GLN A 52 9.71 13.56 -3.39
CA GLN A 52 10.73 12.58 -3.81
C GLN A 52 10.93 12.52 -5.35
N GLY A 53 11.08 13.69 -5.99
CA GLY A 53 11.31 13.79 -7.43
C GLY A 53 10.10 13.50 -8.33
N GLY A 54 8.93 13.16 -7.75
CA GLY A 54 7.66 13.00 -8.46
C GLY A 54 7.57 11.88 -9.48
N SER A 55 8.52 10.94 -9.43
CA SER A 55 8.53 9.73 -10.25
C SER A 55 7.39 8.79 -9.84
N ASP A 56 6.94 7.95 -10.78
CA ASP A 56 5.94 6.92 -10.47
C ASP A 56 6.49 5.88 -9.48
N LEU A 57 7.80 5.61 -9.50
CA LEU A 57 8.48 4.73 -8.55
C LEU A 57 8.44 5.27 -7.12
N ALA A 58 8.66 6.58 -6.93
CA ALA A 58 8.55 7.20 -5.61
C ALA A 58 7.11 7.11 -5.07
N ARG A 59 6.10 7.23 -5.95
CA ARG A 59 4.70 7.01 -5.56
C ARG A 59 4.44 5.56 -5.18
N THR A 60 4.97 4.59 -5.93
CA THR A 60 4.87 3.16 -5.58
C THR A 60 5.49 2.87 -4.22
N ALA A 61 6.67 3.44 -3.92
CA ALA A 61 7.31 3.28 -2.61
C ALA A 61 6.44 3.81 -1.46
N ARG A 62 5.81 4.98 -1.62
CA ARG A 62 4.86 5.51 -0.61
C ARG A 62 3.62 4.63 -0.45
N GLN A 63 3.09 4.10 -1.54
CA GLN A 63 1.96 3.15 -1.47
C GLN A 63 2.34 1.88 -0.70
N GLN A 64 3.56 1.37 -0.88
CA GLN A 64 4.07 0.23 -0.09
C GLN A 64 4.12 0.56 1.41
N VAL A 65 4.59 1.76 1.79
CA VAL A 65 4.55 2.24 3.19
C VAL A 65 3.12 2.29 3.72
N PHE A 66 2.18 2.83 2.94
CA PHE A 66 0.76 2.87 3.30
C PHE A 66 0.17 1.47 3.53
N PHE A 67 0.39 0.52 2.62
CA PHE A 67 -0.15 -0.84 2.77
C PHE A 67 0.49 -1.59 3.94
N LYS A 68 1.77 -1.36 4.23
CA LYS A 68 2.43 -1.92 5.42
C LYS A 68 1.81 -1.38 6.71
N ALA A 69 1.56 -0.07 6.78
CA ALA A 69 0.90 0.56 7.91
C ALA A 69 -0.56 0.13 8.06
N LEU A 70 -1.29 -0.06 6.96
CA LEU A 70 -2.64 -0.62 6.97
C LEU A 70 -2.64 -2.06 7.52
N ALA A 71 -1.71 -2.90 7.06
CA ALA A 71 -1.59 -4.28 7.55
C ALA A 71 -1.27 -4.32 9.05
N GLN A 72 -0.37 -3.45 9.51
CA GLN A 72 -0.07 -3.26 10.92
C GLN A 72 -1.33 -2.87 11.71
N ARG A 73 -2.11 -1.92 11.19
CA ARG A 73 -3.34 -1.47 11.84
C ARG A 73 -4.40 -2.57 11.93
N ILE A 74 -4.61 -3.34 10.85
CA ILE A 74 -5.53 -4.47 10.83
C ILE A 74 -5.07 -5.55 11.83
N LYS A 75 -3.77 -5.79 11.93
CA LYS A 75 -3.19 -6.70 12.92
C LYS A 75 -3.48 -6.26 14.35
N GLU A 76 -3.31 -4.98 14.66
CA GLU A 76 -3.59 -4.40 16.00
C GLU A 76 -5.07 -4.54 16.39
N LEU A 77 -5.97 -4.29 15.44
CA LEU A 77 -7.41 -4.45 15.66
C LEU A 77 -7.82 -5.93 15.73
N GLY A 78 -7.05 -6.81 15.09
CA GLY A 78 -7.31 -8.24 15.02
C GLY A 78 -8.47 -8.60 14.08
N VAL A 79 -8.86 -9.88 14.13
CA VAL A 79 -9.88 -10.48 13.24
C VAL A 79 -11.26 -9.83 13.41
N SER A 80 -11.53 -9.20 14.54
CA SER A 80 -12.79 -8.47 14.80
C SER A 80 -13.01 -7.27 13.87
N SER A 81 -11.95 -6.72 13.27
CA SER A 81 -12.05 -5.63 12.29
C SER A 81 -12.51 -6.08 10.90
N VAL A 82 -12.44 -7.39 10.61
CA VAL A 82 -12.68 -7.94 9.27
C VAL A 82 -14.07 -7.61 8.71
N PRO A 83 -15.18 -7.72 9.47
CA PRO A 83 -16.49 -7.33 8.96
C PRO A 83 -16.59 -5.85 8.59
N ALA A 84 -16.00 -4.95 9.39
CA ALA A 84 -16.00 -3.51 9.10
C ALA A 84 -15.21 -3.19 7.84
N VAL A 85 -14.00 -3.77 7.71
CA VAL A 85 -13.15 -3.63 6.53
C VAL A 85 -13.82 -4.20 5.28
N TRP A 86 -14.45 -5.39 5.40
CA TRP A 86 -15.22 -6.01 4.32
C TRP A 86 -16.35 -5.09 3.83
N ASN A 87 -17.15 -4.56 4.75
CA ASN A 87 -18.25 -3.66 4.39
C ASN A 87 -17.76 -2.36 3.73
N ALA A 88 -16.63 -1.81 4.19
CA ALA A 88 -16.04 -0.61 3.59
C ALA A 88 -15.52 -0.86 2.16
N MET A 89 -15.02 -2.07 1.90
CA MET A 89 -14.54 -2.47 0.57
C MET A 89 -15.69 -2.92 -0.37
N SER A 90 -16.81 -3.37 0.18
CA SER A 90 -17.96 -3.86 -0.58
C SER A 90 -18.45 -2.80 -1.57
N GLY A 91 -18.55 -3.17 -2.85
CA GLY A 91 -18.92 -2.27 -3.95
C GLY A 91 -17.83 -1.31 -4.44
N ARG A 92 -16.65 -1.28 -3.80
CA ARG A 92 -15.49 -0.41 -4.17
C ARG A 92 -14.23 -1.20 -4.54
N VAL A 93 -14.21 -2.48 -4.17
CA VAL A 93 -13.13 -3.42 -4.47
C VAL A 93 -13.71 -4.63 -5.17
N THR A 94 -13.22 -4.92 -6.36
CA THR A 94 -13.45 -6.19 -7.03
C THR A 94 -12.48 -7.22 -6.46
N THR A 95 -13.01 -8.26 -5.82
CA THR A 95 -12.24 -9.38 -5.27
C THR A 95 -13.02 -10.68 -5.43
N ASN A 96 -12.30 -11.80 -5.60
CA ASN A 96 -12.86 -13.15 -5.60
C ASN A 96 -12.79 -13.82 -4.22
N LEU A 97 -12.31 -13.11 -3.20
CA LEU A 97 -12.22 -13.61 -1.83
C LEU A 97 -13.59 -13.53 -1.14
N THR A 98 -13.94 -14.56 -0.37
CA THR A 98 -15.10 -14.54 0.55
C THR A 98 -14.75 -13.88 1.87
N LEU A 99 -15.76 -13.50 2.66
CA LEU A 99 -15.57 -12.98 4.01
C LEU A 99 -14.79 -13.95 4.91
N SER A 100 -15.06 -15.26 4.80
CA SER A 100 -14.34 -16.30 5.56
C SER A 100 -12.87 -16.40 5.15
N GLN A 101 -12.55 -16.26 3.85
CA GLN A 101 -11.16 -16.24 3.38
C GLN A 101 -10.44 -14.97 3.86
N MET A 102 -11.11 -13.82 3.88
CA MET A 102 -10.57 -12.58 4.45
C MET A 102 -10.29 -12.72 5.95
N ALA A 103 -11.19 -13.37 6.70
CA ALA A 103 -10.98 -13.64 8.13
C ALA A 103 -9.80 -14.59 8.36
N ALA A 104 -9.64 -15.62 7.52
CA ALA A 104 -8.50 -16.52 7.57
C ALA A 104 -7.18 -15.77 7.29
N LEU A 105 -7.15 -14.90 6.28
CA LEU A 105 -5.99 -14.04 5.97
C LEU A 105 -5.64 -13.11 7.12
N ALA A 106 -6.63 -12.49 7.78
CA ALA A 106 -6.39 -11.68 8.97
C ALA A 106 -5.82 -12.51 10.13
N GLY A 107 -6.25 -13.77 10.29
CA GLY A 107 -5.71 -14.71 11.26
C GLY A 107 -4.28 -15.17 10.96
N VAL A 108 -3.86 -15.18 9.68
CA VAL A 108 -2.45 -15.37 9.30
C VAL A 108 -1.66 -14.10 9.62
N LEU A 109 -2.16 -12.95 9.19
CA LEU A 109 -1.52 -11.65 9.42
C LEU A 109 -1.27 -11.37 10.91
N SER A 110 -2.19 -11.77 11.79
CA SER A 110 -2.03 -11.59 13.23
C SER A 110 -0.81 -12.32 13.81
N LYS A 111 -0.35 -13.39 13.16
CA LYS A 111 0.82 -14.20 13.56
C LYS A 111 2.11 -13.78 12.87
N LEU A 112 2.05 -12.97 11.82
CA LEU A 112 3.23 -12.51 11.09
C LEU A 112 3.90 -11.34 11.81
N ASP A 113 5.22 -11.29 11.78
CA ASP A 113 5.93 -10.03 12.05
C ASP A 113 5.75 -9.10 10.85
N THR A 114 4.97 -8.05 11.06
CA THR A 114 4.69 -7.01 10.05
C THR A 114 5.94 -6.23 9.69
N ASN A 115 6.95 -6.16 10.56
CA ASN A 115 8.25 -5.56 10.22
C ASN A 115 9.01 -6.39 9.19
N ALA A 116 8.84 -7.71 9.21
CA ALA A 116 9.43 -8.66 8.27
C ALA A 116 8.72 -8.71 6.90
N ILE A 117 7.64 -7.95 6.70
CA ILE A 117 7.02 -7.80 5.38
C ILE A 117 7.99 -7.03 4.48
N GLY A 118 8.61 -7.75 3.56
CA GLY A 118 9.39 -7.21 2.45
C GLY A 118 8.49 -6.69 1.34
N THR A 119 8.84 -5.53 0.77
CA THR A 119 8.15 -4.94 -0.37
C THR A 119 9.12 -4.82 -1.53
N TYR A 120 8.71 -5.31 -2.70
CA TYR A 120 9.55 -5.36 -3.90
C TYR A 120 8.83 -4.67 -5.06
N THR A 121 9.60 -4.03 -5.91
CA THR A 121 9.12 -3.47 -7.18
C THR A 121 9.75 -4.29 -8.29
N VAL A 122 8.95 -4.68 -9.29
CA VAL A 122 9.45 -5.40 -10.47
C VAL A 122 10.63 -4.61 -11.07
N PRO A 123 11.80 -5.23 -11.27
CA PRO A 123 12.97 -4.52 -11.77
C PRO A 123 12.74 -4.07 -13.21
N GLY A 124 13.30 -2.93 -13.57
CA GLY A 124 13.07 -2.31 -14.85
C GLY A 124 13.63 -0.89 -14.92
N LYS A 125 13.48 -0.26 -16.09
CA LYS A 125 14.00 1.08 -16.35
C LYS A 125 12.96 1.96 -17.03
N GLY A 126 12.94 3.23 -16.65
CA GLY A 126 12.18 4.25 -17.37
C GLY A 126 12.79 4.48 -18.75
N LYS A 127 11.96 4.49 -19.80
CA LYS A 127 12.36 4.82 -21.17
C LYS A 127 11.27 5.64 -21.84
N THR A 128 11.66 6.74 -22.48
CA THR A 128 10.75 7.50 -23.34
C THR A 128 10.83 6.95 -24.77
N ILE A 129 9.69 6.57 -25.33
CA ILE A 129 9.54 6.10 -26.71
C ILE A 129 8.46 6.96 -27.35
N ASP A 130 8.79 7.65 -28.44
CA ASP A 130 7.89 8.56 -29.17
C ASP A 130 7.17 9.58 -28.27
N GLY A 131 7.92 10.20 -27.36
CA GLY A 131 7.39 11.19 -26.42
C GLY A 131 6.57 10.62 -25.26
N THR A 132 6.31 9.31 -25.24
CA THR A 132 5.58 8.62 -24.18
C THR A 132 6.54 7.95 -23.21
N SER A 133 6.36 8.15 -21.91
CA SER A 133 7.19 7.54 -20.88
C SER A 133 6.69 6.13 -20.54
N PHE A 134 7.59 5.15 -20.60
CA PHE A 134 7.35 3.75 -20.27
C PHE A 134 8.24 3.29 -19.12
N TYR A 135 7.77 2.32 -18.34
CA TYR A 135 8.61 1.53 -17.46
C TYR A 135 8.78 0.15 -18.09
N ILE A 136 9.98 -0.13 -18.61
CA ILE A 136 10.29 -1.40 -19.28
C ILE A 136 10.82 -2.36 -18.23
N ALA A 137 10.05 -3.42 -17.96
CA ALA A 137 10.45 -4.48 -17.04
C ALA A 137 11.67 -5.24 -17.56
N ASP A 138 12.58 -5.60 -16.66
CA ASP A 138 13.71 -6.47 -16.92
C ASP A 138 13.26 -7.92 -16.74
N GLY A 139 13.13 -8.66 -17.85
CA GLY A 139 12.66 -10.04 -17.81
C GLY A 139 13.57 -10.97 -16.98
N GLY A 140 14.90 -10.82 -17.13
CA GLY A 140 15.87 -11.63 -16.40
C GLY A 140 15.86 -11.31 -14.91
N GLY A 141 15.90 -10.01 -14.57
CA GLY A 141 15.77 -9.59 -13.18
C GLY A 141 14.43 -9.96 -12.54
N THR A 142 13.34 -9.98 -13.32
CA THR A 142 12.02 -10.40 -12.82
C THR A 142 12.00 -11.89 -12.50
N GLU A 143 12.58 -12.73 -13.37
CA GLU A 143 12.68 -14.16 -13.13
C GLU A 143 13.52 -14.46 -11.87
N GLU A 144 14.66 -13.79 -11.72
CA GLU A 144 15.52 -13.92 -10.55
C GLU A 144 14.81 -13.49 -9.26
N LEU A 145 14.04 -12.39 -9.29
CA LEU A 145 13.23 -11.95 -8.17
C LEU A 145 12.19 -13.01 -7.78
N VAL A 146 11.47 -13.58 -8.75
CA VAL A 146 10.48 -14.64 -8.47
C VAL A 146 11.14 -15.88 -7.88
N ARG A 147 12.28 -16.33 -8.43
CA ARG A 147 13.04 -17.47 -7.90
C ARG A 147 13.51 -17.22 -6.47
N THR A 148 14.00 -16.01 -6.18
CA THR A 148 14.45 -15.64 -4.83
C THR A 148 13.31 -15.66 -3.81
N LEU A 149 12.12 -15.19 -4.21
CA LEU A 149 10.97 -15.08 -3.30
C LEU A 149 10.19 -16.39 -3.13
N PHE A 150 10.09 -17.21 -4.18
CA PHE A 150 9.16 -18.34 -4.24
C PHE A 150 9.75 -19.66 -4.75
N GLY A 151 11.02 -19.69 -5.15
CA GLY A 151 11.66 -20.86 -5.76
C GLY A 151 12.11 -21.94 -4.79
N GLN A 152 11.41 -22.11 -3.65
CA GLN A 152 11.64 -23.23 -2.73
C GLN A 152 11.04 -24.53 -3.26
#